data_AF-A0A7V9FX37-F1
#
_entry.id   AF-A0A7V9FX37-F1
#
_cell.length_a   1.000
_cell.length_b   1.000
_cell.length_c   1.000
_cell.angle_alpha   90.00
_cell.angle_beta   90.00
_cell.angle_gamma   90.00
#
_symmetry.space_group_name_H-M   'P 1'
#
loop_
_entity.id
_entity.type
_entity.pdbx_description
1 polymer ?
#
loop_
_entity_poly.entity_id
_entity_poly.type
_entity_poly.pdbx_seq_one_letter_code
_entity_poly.pdbx_strand_id
1 'polypeptide(L)'
;MLDTRKSRTQRMRVPVPLLALLAGLVALFGFGINFGEEVVGRAAPVPHGHGRNGIGVDEDHGKGPGGLAIASQGYLLRPRTTRFTAGEFENFRFTVYSSNGQPVTDFAQRGDRRMIFFVVRRDMTGYQHLYPVMDPDGTWIVPLELDAPGSYRAFAEFVPGTAATPLTLGVDLEAPGLVEDGPISKVSTIAELDGYTVVWTGDLLAGSASRIGMHVIRDDLPVTDLDPVLGGRGIWSSCARVTWPT
;
A
#
# COMPACT_ATOMS: atom_id res chain seq x y z
N MET A 1 57.30 -53.92 -32.91
CA MET A 1 56.13 -53.89 -33.82
C MET A 1 54.94 -53.44 -32.97
N LEU A 2 54.59 -52.15 -33.00
CA LEU A 2 53.56 -51.54 -32.15
C LEU A 2 52.39 -51.07 -33.03
N ASP A 3 51.18 -51.49 -32.67
CA ASP A 3 49.93 -51.26 -33.40
C ASP A 3 49.10 -50.13 -32.77
N THR A 4 48.68 -49.18 -33.60
CA THR A 4 47.94 -47.96 -33.26
C THR A 4 46.45 -48.13 -33.53
N ARG A 5 45.60 -48.14 -32.48
CA ARG A 5 44.14 -48.01 -32.64
C ARG A 5 43.68 -46.55 -32.56
N LYS A 6 43.05 -46.11 -33.65
CA LYS A 6 42.35 -44.83 -33.85
C LYS A 6 41.24 -44.58 -32.82
N SER A 7 41.23 -43.38 -32.24
CA SER A 7 40.10 -42.76 -31.55
C SER A 7 38.93 -42.50 -32.53
N ARG A 8 37.71 -42.90 -32.15
CA ARG A 8 36.47 -42.69 -32.90
C ARG A 8 35.71 -41.53 -32.25
N THR A 9 35.77 -40.35 -32.87
CA THR A 9 35.02 -39.17 -32.46
C THR A 9 33.53 -39.37 -32.74
N GLN A 10 32.71 -39.47 -31.70
CA GLN A 10 31.26 -39.58 -31.82
C GLN A 10 30.68 -38.19 -32.11
N ARG A 11 30.25 -37.95 -33.37
CA ARG A 11 29.49 -36.74 -33.73
C ARG A 11 28.13 -36.80 -33.01
N MET A 12 27.93 -35.95 -32.00
CA MET A 12 26.62 -35.72 -31.41
C MET A 12 25.70 -35.14 -32.49
N ARG A 13 24.68 -35.89 -32.89
CA ARG A 13 23.56 -35.38 -33.70
C ARG A 13 22.57 -34.78 -32.72
N VAL A 14 22.45 -33.45 -32.72
CA VAL A 14 21.40 -32.77 -31.96
C VAL A 14 20.06 -33.18 -32.58
N PRO A 15 19.10 -33.70 -31.80
CA PRO A 15 17.80 -34.08 -32.34
C PRO A 15 17.06 -32.83 -32.83
N VAL A 16 16.54 -32.91 -34.06
CA VAL A 16 15.75 -31.90 -34.78
C VAL A 16 14.76 -31.09 -33.91
N PRO A 17 14.07 -31.64 -32.87
CA PRO A 17 13.21 -30.83 -32.01
C PRO A 17 13.90 -29.68 -31.24
N LEU A 18 15.20 -29.79 -30.92
CA LEU A 18 15.92 -28.76 -30.16
C LEU A 18 16.28 -27.54 -31.04
N LEU A 19 16.55 -27.78 -32.33
CA LEU A 19 16.79 -26.75 -33.34
C LEU A 19 15.51 -25.97 -33.67
N ALA A 20 14.37 -26.66 -33.70
CA ALA A 20 13.06 -26.02 -33.93
C ALA A 20 12.66 -25.07 -32.79
N LEU A 21 12.95 -25.44 -31.54
CA LEU A 21 12.63 -24.62 -30.36
C LEU A 21 13.50 -23.34 -30.31
N LEU A 22 14.81 -23.46 -30.58
CA LEU A 22 15.72 -22.30 -30.62
C LEU A 22 15.41 -21.37 -31.80
N ALA A 23 15.03 -21.91 -32.96
CA ALA A 23 14.57 -21.10 -34.10
C ALA A 23 13.26 -20.36 -33.81
N GLY A 24 12.31 -20.99 -33.08
CA GLY A 24 11.08 -20.35 -32.65
C GLY A 24 11.29 -19.21 -31.65
N LEU A 25 12.24 -19.35 -30.73
CA LEU A 25 12.58 -18.31 -29.74
C LEU A 25 13.27 -17.08 -30.36
N VAL A 26 14.12 -17.28 -31.38
CA VAL A 26 14.73 -16.18 -32.15
C VAL A 26 13.69 -15.48 -33.05
N ALA A 27 12.69 -16.21 -33.57
CA ALA A 27 11.60 -15.59 -34.33
C ALA A 27 10.67 -14.75 -33.43
N LEU A 28 10.37 -15.19 -32.21
CA LEU A 28 9.52 -14.47 -31.25
C LEU A 28 10.20 -13.24 -30.63
N PHE A 29 11.50 -13.29 -30.33
CA PHE A 29 12.24 -12.13 -29.81
C PHE A 29 12.85 -11.24 -30.91
N GLY A 30 13.11 -11.77 -32.11
CA GLY A 30 13.66 -11.00 -33.23
C GLY A 30 12.64 -10.12 -33.97
N PHE A 31 11.34 -10.45 -33.90
CA PHE A 31 10.28 -9.66 -34.55
C PHE A 31 9.86 -8.41 -33.74
N GLY A 32 10.23 -8.32 -32.45
CA GLY A 32 9.88 -7.21 -31.57
C GLY A 32 10.84 -6.01 -31.61
N ILE A 33 11.93 -6.05 -32.39
CA ILE A 33 13.00 -5.02 -32.32
C ILE A 33 13.18 -4.26 -33.66
N ASN A 34 12.31 -4.43 -34.68
CA ASN A 34 12.53 -3.76 -35.99
C ASN A 34 11.28 -3.36 -36.81
N PHE A 35 10.11 -3.11 -36.19
CA PHE A 35 8.97 -2.49 -36.90
C PHE A 35 8.51 -1.18 -36.24
N GLY A 36 9.49 -0.29 -36.01
CA GLY A 36 9.25 1.14 -36.17
C GLY A 36 9.50 1.51 -37.64
N GLU A 37 8.61 2.33 -38.21
CA GLU A 37 8.53 2.79 -39.61
C GLU A 37 7.75 1.90 -40.61
N GLU A 38 6.51 2.36 -40.90
CA GLU A 38 5.86 2.44 -42.24
C GLU A 38 5.63 1.13 -43.05
N VAL A 39 4.42 0.74 -43.54
CA VAL A 39 3.45 1.48 -44.36
C VAL A 39 2.05 0.78 -44.36
N VAL A 40 1.04 1.57 -43.97
CA VAL A 40 -0.35 1.79 -44.47
C VAL A 40 -1.15 0.71 -45.24
N GLY A 41 -2.41 0.51 -44.82
CA GLY A 41 -3.44 -0.18 -45.60
C GLY A 41 -4.92 -0.01 -45.16
N ARG A 42 -5.41 1.24 -45.08
CA ARG A 42 -6.81 1.72 -45.28
C ARG A 42 -7.99 1.00 -44.57
N ALA A 43 -8.39 1.52 -43.41
CA ALA A 43 -9.80 1.61 -43.01
C ALA A 43 -10.17 3.09 -42.87
N ALA A 44 -11.30 3.51 -43.44
CA ALA A 44 -11.71 4.91 -43.48
C ALA A 44 -11.91 5.49 -42.06
N PRO A 45 -11.31 6.64 -41.72
CA PRO A 45 -11.53 7.28 -40.44
C PRO A 45 -12.85 8.07 -40.44
N VAL A 46 -13.68 7.85 -39.42
CA VAL A 46 -14.71 8.79 -38.99
C VAL A 46 -13.99 10.03 -38.45
N PRO A 47 -14.37 11.27 -38.82
CA PRO A 47 -13.60 12.44 -38.43
C PRO A 47 -13.81 12.76 -36.95
N HIS A 48 -12.76 12.61 -36.15
CA HIS A 48 -12.64 13.30 -34.88
C HIS A 48 -11.38 14.17 -34.95
N GLY A 49 -11.59 15.49 -34.96
CA GLY A 49 -10.52 16.46 -35.13
C GLY A 49 -9.63 16.54 -33.89
N HIS A 50 -8.35 16.22 -34.04
CA HIS A 50 -7.34 16.63 -33.08
C HIS A 50 -6.93 18.07 -33.38
N GLY A 51 -7.70 19.01 -32.83
CA GLY A 51 -7.20 20.34 -32.57
C GLY A 51 -6.04 20.24 -31.58
N ARG A 52 -4.88 20.75 -31.99
CA ARG A 52 -3.81 21.14 -31.06
C ARG A 52 -4.43 22.01 -29.97
N ASN A 53 -4.18 21.69 -28.69
CA ASN A 53 -3.99 22.61 -27.56
C ASN A 53 -3.96 21.84 -26.22
N GLY A 54 -2.86 21.99 -25.47
CA GLY A 54 -2.85 21.80 -24.02
C GLY A 54 -2.47 20.40 -23.53
N ILE A 55 -1.50 20.37 -22.62
CA ILE A 55 -1.31 19.29 -21.65
C ILE A 55 -2.63 19.18 -20.88
N GLY A 56 -3.44 18.18 -21.22
CA GLY A 56 -4.66 17.84 -20.52
C GLY A 56 -4.30 17.21 -19.19
N VAL A 57 -4.78 17.81 -18.11
CA VAL A 57 -4.76 17.24 -16.77
C VAL A 57 -5.83 16.16 -16.77
N ASP A 58 -5.42 14.91 -17.02
CA ASP A 58 -6.35 13.78 -16.93
C ASP A 58 -6.60 13.49 -15.44
N GLU A 59 -7.65 14.11 -14.89
CA GLU A 59 -8.14 13.97 -13.51
C GLU A 59 -8.89 12.64 -13.27
N ASP A 60 -8.31 11.48 -13.63
CA ASP A 60 -8.99 10.18 -13.42
C ASP A 60 -8.09 9.05 -12.90
N HIS A 61 -7.16 9.38 -12.00
CA HIS A 61 -6.36 8.40 -11.24
C HIS A 61 -6.69 8.36 -9.74
N GLY A 62 -7.86 8.85 -9.31
CA GLY A 62 -8.08 9.24 -7.90
C GLY A 62 -9.38 8.78 -7.22
N LYS A 63 -10.20 7.90 -7.82
CA LYS A 63 -11.47 7.45 -7.21
C LYS A 63 -11.46 6.01 -6.71
N GLY A 64 -10.31 5.45 -6.36
CA GLY A 64 -10.22 4.22 -5.57
C GLY A 64 -9.97 4.56 -4.10
N PRO A 65 -10.30 3.70 -3.13
CA PRO A 65 -9.88 3.91 -1.74
C PRO A 65 -8.35 4.03 -1.70
N GLY A 66 -7.86 5.08 -1.03
CA GLY A 66 -6.44 5.32 -0.86
C GLY A 66 -5.73 4.16 -0.17
N GLY A 67 -4.41 4.07 -0.29
CA GLY A 67 -3.63 3.05 0.40
C GLY A 67 -3.59 1.69 -0.28
N LEU A 68 -4.20 1.50 -1.45
CA LEU A 68 -4.06 0.27 -2.27
C LEU A 68 -2.74 0.22 -3.08
N ALA A 69 -2.10 1.36 -3.27
CA ALA A 69 -0.84 1.46 -4.00
C ALA A 69 0.28 1.97 -3.09
N ILE A 70 1.50 1.52 -3.37
CA ILE A 70 2.73 2.04 -2.73
C ILE A 70 3.11 3.42 -3.26
N ALA A 71 2.60 3.79 -4.44
CA ALA A 71 2.78 5.10 -5.05
C ALA A 71 1.45 5.63 -5.58
N SER A 72 1.25 6.94 -5.44
CA SER A 72 0.07 7.64 -5.96
C SER A 72 0.35 9.13 -6.01
N GLN A 73 -0.27 9.84 -6.98
CA GLN A 73 -0.16 11.30 -7.13
C GLN A 73 1.28 11.83 -7.13
N GLY A 74 2.22 11.07 -7.71
CA GLY A 74 3.64 11.45 -7.77
C GLY A 74 4.43 11.22 -6.48
N TYR A 75 3.86 10.55 -5.48
CA TYR A 75 4.53 10.16 -4.25
C TYR A 75 4.75 8.65 -4.20
N LEU A 76 5.88 8.21 -3.62
CA LEU A 76 6.24 6.81 -3.40
C LEU A 76 6.62 6.58 -1.95
N LEU A 77 5.99 5.60 -1.30
CA LEU A 77 6.38 5.10 0.01
C LEU A 77 7.50 4.07 -0.14
N ARG A 78 8.67 4.32 0.45
CA ARG A 78 9.80 3.38 0.41
C ARG A 78 10.22 2.95 1.81
N PRO A 79 9.87 1.73 2.24
CA PRO A 79 10.36 1.19 3.51
C PRO A 79 11.80 0.70 3.39
N ARG A 80 12.52 0.65 4.51
CA ARG A 80 13.88 0.11 4.58
C ARG A 80 13.90 -1.43 4.59
N THR A 81 12.90 -2.03 5.21
CA THR A 81 12.64 -3.48 5.21
C THR A 81 11.14 -3.69 5.03
N THR A 82 10.73 -4.85 4.52
CA THR A 82 9.33 -5.29 4.58
C THR A 82 9.20 -6.61 5.33
N ARG A 83 10.28 -7.08 5.95
CA ARG A 83 10.33 -8.33 6.71
C ARG A 83 10.62 -8.04 8.16
N PHE A 84 9.90 -8.73 9.03
CA PHE A 84 9.98 -8.63 10.48
C PHE A 84 10.09 -10.02 11.10
N THR A 85 10.63 -10.08 12.31
CA THR A 85 10.45 -11.22 13.20
C THR A 85 9.18 -11.01 14.02
N ALA A 86 8.29 -12.01 14.07
CA ALA A 86 7.09 -11.89 14.88
C ALA A 86 7.43 -11.79 16.38
N GLY A 87 6.75 -10.91 17.11
CA GLY A 87 6.94 -10.66 18.54
C GLY A 87 8.20 -9.85 18.90
N GLU A 88 8.93 -9.34 17.91
CA GLU A 88 10.10 -8.48 18.15
C GLU A 88 9.78 -7.02 17.84
N PHE A 89 10.15 -6.13 18.78
CA PHE A 89 10.07 -4.70 18.58
C PHE A 89 11.19 -4.21 17.66
N GLU A 90 10.80 -3.45 16.64
CA GLU A 90 11.73 -2.80 15.72
C GLU A 90 11.37 -1.34 15.50
N ASN A 91 12.39 -0.51 15.26
CA ASN A 91 12.18 0.84 14.75
C ASN A 91 12.02 0.77 13.23
N PHE A 92 10.79 0.63 12.76
CA PHE A 92 10.46 0.61 11.35
C PHE A 92 10.78 1.96 10.72
N ARG A 93 11.49 1.93 9.59
CA ARG A 93 11.98 3.12 8.88
C ARG A 93 11.51 3.14 7.45
N PHE A 94 11.03 4.30 7.03
CA PHE A 94 10.59 4.52 5.66
C PHE A 94 10.76 5.98 5.26
N THR A 95 10.69 6.26 3.96
CA THR A 95 10.75 7.61 3.41
C THR A 95 9.66 7.76 2.34
N VAL A 96 9.05 8.92 2.25
CA VAL A 96 8.19 9.28 1.13
C VAL A 96 9.02 10.05 0.11
N TYR A 97 9.01 9.61 -1.14
CA TYR A 97 9.71 10.27 -2.24
C TYR A 97 8.72 10.99 -3.15
N SER A 98 9.08 12.17 -3.64
CA SER A 98 8.35 12.85 -4.72
C SER A 98 8.78 12.34 -6.09
N SER A 99 8.07 12.76 -7.13
CA SER A 99 8.27 12.33 -8.53
C SER A 99 9.66 12.67 -9.10
N ASN A 100 10.36 13.65 -8.50
CA ASN A 100 11.74 14.00 -8.81
C ASN A 100 12.79 13.13 -8.09
N GLY A 101 12.35 12.13 -7.31
CA GLY A 101 13.22 11.21 -6.57
C GLY A 101 13.83 11.79 -5.29
N GLN A 102 13.38 12.95 -4.81
CA GLN A 102 13.84 13.54 -3.55
C GLN A 102 12.98 13.09 -2.35
N PRO A 103 13.57 12.92 -1.15
CA PRO A 103 12.80 12.75 0.08
C PRO A 103 11.89 13.95 0.32
N VAL A 104 10.62 13.70 0.60
CA VAL A 104 9.68 14.72 1.06
C VAL A 104 9.96 15.00 2.52
N THR A 105 10.11 16.28 2.87
CA THR A 105 10.28 16.75 4.26
C THR A 105 9.21 17.77 4.67
N ASP A 106 8.48 18.30 3.70
CA ASP A 106 7.40 19.26 3.94
C ASP A 106 6.05 18.52 4.00
N PHE A 107 5.49 18.43 5.21
CA PHE A 107 4.21 17.78 5.49
C PHE A 107 3.38 18.71 6.38
N ALA A 108 2.13 18.95 6.00
CA ALA A 108 1.22 19.75 6.81
C ALA A 108 0.92 19.05 8.15
N GLN A 109 0.76 19.83 9.20
CA GLN A 109 0.28 19.33 10.48
C GLN A 109 -1.24 19.19 10.44
N ARG A 110 -1.75 18.01 10.80
CA ARG A 110 -3.18 17.71 10.94
C ARG A 110 -3.43 17.23 12.37
N GLY A 111 -4.19 18.02 13.14
CA GLY A 111 -4.22 17.86 14.60
C GLY A 111 -2.81 18.11 15.16
N ASP A 112 -2.29 17.18 15.94
CA ASP A 112 -0.95 17.32 16.54
C ASP A 112 0.15 16.57 15.76
N ARG A 113 -0.18 15.94 14.62
CA ARG A 113 0.72 15.04 13.88
C ARG A 113 0.85 15.43 12.41
N ARG A 114 2.01 15.15 11.82
CA ARG A 114 2.27 15.34 10.38
C ARG A 114 1.91 14.09 9.56
N MET A 115 1.91 12.92 10.20
CA MET A 115 1.59 11.65 9.57
C MET A 115 0.91 10.72 10.56
N ILE A 116 -0.07 9.97 10.08
CA ILE A 116 -0.68 8.83 10.77
C ILE A 116 -0.23 7.56 10.06
N PHE A 117 0.11 6.53 10.82
CA PHE A 117 0.52 5.25 10.29
C PHE A 117 -0.35 4.14 10.89
N PHE A 118 -0.87 3.23 10.07
CA PHE A 118 -1.67 2.12 10.55
C PHE A 118 -1.22 0.81 9.93
N VAL A 119 -1.27 -0.26 10.71
CA VAL A 119 -0.91 -1.61 10.29
C VAL A 119 -2.08 -2.53 10.55
N VAL A 120 -2.47 -3.32 9.55
CA VAL A 120 -3.60 -4.24 9.61
C VAL A 120 -3.13 -5.61 9.15
N ARG A 121 -3.35 -6.65 9.95
CA ARG A 121 -3.12 -8.03 9.52
C ARG A 121 -4.18 -8.44 8.49
N ARG A 122 -3.80 -9.22 7.48
CA ARG A 122 -4.69 -9.56 6.35
C ARG A 122 -5.93 -10.36 6.74
N ASP A 123 -5.91 -11.05 7.87
CA ASP A 123 -7.06 -11.78 8.44
C ASP A 123 -7.90 -10.94 9.41
N MET A 124 -7.61 -9.64 9.52
CA MET A 124 -8.30 -8.66 10.38
C MET A 124 -8.16 -8.91 11.89
N THR A 125 -7.27 -9.80 12.32
CA THR A 125 -7.05 -10.11 13.74
C THR A 125 -6.06 -9.17 14.44
N GLY A 126 -5.31 -8.38 13.67
CA GLY A 126 -4.34 -7.41 14.19
C GLY A 126 -4.54 -6.01 13.61
N TYR A 127 -4.55 -4.99 14.47
CA TYR A 127 -4.63 -3.58 14.12
C TYR A 127 -3.75 -2.74 15.03
N GLN A 128 -2.98 -1.81 14.45
CA GLN A 128 -2.20 -0.83 15.18
C GLN A 128 -2.37 0.56 14.57
N HIS A 129 -2.54 1.57 15.42
CA HIS A 129 -2.57 2.99 15.06
C HIS A 129 -1.35 3.68 15.69
N LEU A 130 -0.42 4.11 14.85
CA LEU A 130 0.91 4.54 15.25
C LEU A 130 1.21 5.97 14.74
N TYR A 131 2.12 6.64 15.43
CA TYR A 131 2.53 8.02 15.13
C TYR A 131 4.03 8.06 14.83
N PRO A 132 4.43 7.99 13.56
CA PRO A 132 5.83 8.08 13.20
C PRO A 132 6.38 9.48 13.47
N VAL A 133 7.68 9.57 13.76
CA VAL A 133 8.44 10.82 13.85
C VAL A 133 9.40 10.91 12.67
N MET A 134 9.63 12.12 12.16
CA MET A 134 10.49 12.33 10.99
C MET A 134 11.80 12.95 11.42
N ASP A 135 12.91 12.33 11.02
CA ASP A 135 14.24 12.90 11.08
C ASP A 135 14.42 14.04 10.05
N PRO A 136 15.41 14.93 10.22
CA PRO A 136 15.63 16.05 9.30
C PRO A 136 15.90 15.66 7.84
N ASP A 137 16.33 14.42 7.58
CA ASP A 137 16.61 13.88 6.24
C ASP A 137 15.35 13.35 5.51
N GLY A 138 14.19 13.40 6.15
CA GLY A 138 12.92 12.88 5.62
C GLY A 138 12.66 11.41 5.93
N THR A 139 13.53 10.75 6.70
CA THR A 139 13.29 9.40 7.21
C THR A 139 12.26 9.44 8.34
N TRP A 140 11.18 8.68 8.18
CA TRP A 140 10.20 8.43 9.22
C TRP A 140 10.60 7.21 10.04
N ILE A 141 10.42 7.28 11.36
CA ILE A 141 10.68 6.22 12.32
C ILE A 141 9.41 5.97 13.12
N VAL A 142 9.01 4.70 13.22
CA VAL A 142 7.89 4.27 14.08
C VAL A 142 8.28 2.99 14.83
N PRO A 143 8.10 2.93 16.16
CA PRO A 143 8.18 1.68 16.89
C PRO A 143 7.08 0.75 16.41
N LEU A 144 7.44 -0.44 15.94
CA LEU A 144 6.53 -1.43 15.39
C LEU A 144 6.94 -2.82 15.88
N GLU A 145 5.98 -3.54 16.41
CA GLU A 145 6.05 -4.98 16.68
C GLU A 145 4.96 -5.64 15.85
N LEU A 146 5.29 -6.66 15.05
CA LEU A 146 4.28 -7.52 14.45
C LEU A 146 4.12 -8.72 15.36
N ASP A 147 3.06 -8.72 16.16
CA ASP A 147 2.79 -9.61 17.29
C ASP A 147 2.67 -11.09 16.90
N ALA A 148 2.23 -11.38 15.67
CA ALA A 148 2.10 -12.75 15.16
C ALA A 148 2.70 -12.94 13.76
N PRO A 149 3.02 -14.18 13.35
CA PRO A 149 3.30 -14.46 11.96
C PRO A 149 2.12 -14.13 11.04
N GLY A 150 2.42 -13.66 9.84
CA GLY A 150 1.42 -13.40 8.80
C GLY A 150 1.79 -12.26 7.87
N SER A 151 0.87 -11.98 6.96
CA SER A 151 0.96 -10.84 6.05
C SER A 151 0.15 -9.67 6.60
N TYR A 152 0.74 -8.49 6.50
CA TYR A 152 0.19 -7.24 7.00
C TYR A 152 0.16 -6.22 5.87
N ARG A 153 -0.77 -5.27 5.97
CA ARG A 153 -0.75 -4.06 5.18
C ARG A 153 -0.57 -2.87 6.08
N ALA A 154 0.48 -2.12 5.83
CA ALA A 154 0.74 -0.85 6.47
C ALA A 154 0.33 0.31 5.56
N PHE A 155 -0.06 1.41 6.17
CA PHE A 155 -0.57 2.57 5.48
C PHE A 155 -0.01 3.84 6.10
N ALA A 156 0.44 4.76 5.27
CA ALA A 156 0.87 6.10 5.65
C ALA A 156 -0.14 7.11 5.12
N GLU A 157 -0.79 7.85 6.01
CA GLU A 157 -1.70 8.95 5.68
C GLU A 157 -1.05 10.29 6.05
N PHE A 158 -0.95 11.19 5.07
CA PHE A 158 -0.28 12.48 5.22
C PHE A 158 -0.82 13.52 4.25
N VAL A 159 -0.49 14.79 4.49
CA VAL A 159 -0.77 15.90 3.56
C VAL A 159 0.59 16.48 3.14
N PRO A 160 1.01 16.34 1.87
CA PRO A 160 2.29 16.88 1.42
C PRO A 160 2.21 18.41 1.25
N GLY A 161 3.19 19.13 1.79
CA GLY A 161 3.29 20.59 1.74
C GLY A 161 2.00 21.29 2.12
N THR A 162 1.46 22.11 1.22
CA THR A 162 0.19 22.85 1.41
C THR A 162 -0.99 22.23 0.64
N ALA A 163 -0.92 20.94 0.29
CA ALA A 163 -1.99 20.28 -0.44
C ALA A 163 -3.32 20.32 0.34
N ALA A 164 -4.43 20.40 -0.39
CA ALA A 164 -5.76 20.52 0.21
C ALA A 164 -6.31 19.17 0.72
N THR A 165 -5.86 18.05 0.15
CA THR A 165 -6.40 16.72 0.41
C THR A 165 -5.33 15.77 0.96
N PRO A 166 -5.65 14.94 1.97
CA PRO A 166 -4.78 13.86 2.42
C PRO A 166 -4.52 12.83 1.32
N LEU A 167 -3.33 12.24 1.37
CA LEU A 167 -2.92 11.09 0.58
C LEU A 167 -2.67 9.91 1.51
N THR A 168 -3.14 8.73 1.09
CA THR A 168 -2.86 7.47 1.77
C THR A 168 -2.09 6.56 0.82
N LEU A 169 -0.88 6.17 1.21
CA LEU A 169 -0.05 5.18 0.51
C LEU A 169 0.00 3.90 1.36
N GLY A 170 0.16 2.74 0.72
CA GLY A 170 0.19 1.46 1.43
C GLY A 170 1.32 0.55 0.97
N VAL A 171 1.84 -0.25 1.90
CA VAL A 171 2.89 -1.23 1.65
C VAL A 171 2.60 -2.50 2.43
N ASP A 172 2.95 -3.64 1.83
CA ASP A 172 2.80 -4.93 2.50
C ASP A 172 4.04 -5.24 3.34
N LEU A 173 3.81 -5.75 4.55
CA LEU A 173 4.84 -6.21 5.48
C LEU A 173 4.60 -7.69 5.78
N GLU A 174 5.68 -8.42 6.04
CA GLU A 174 5.63 -9.87 6.25
C GLU A 174 6.37 -10.24 7.54
N ALA A 175 5.71 -11.01 8.39
CA ALA A 175 6.33 -11.71 9.51
C ALA A 175 6.26 -13.22 9.24
N PRO A 176 7.32 -13.84 8.69
CA PRO A 176 7.28 -15.27 8.35
C PRO A 176 7.06 -16.15 9.57
N GLY A 177 6.27 -17.22 9.40
CA GLY A 177 6.02 -18.23 10.42
C GLY A 177 4.73 -18.99 10.15
N LEU A 178 4.36 -19.88 11.07
CA LEU A 178 3.09 -20.58 10.99
C LEU A 178 1.96 -19.59 11.28
N VAL A 179 1.05 -19.44 10.31
CA VAL A 179 -0.15 -18.64 10.46
C VAL A 179 -1.23 -19.55 11.03
N GLU A 180 -1.63 -19.31 12.27
CA GLU A 180 -2.79 -19.97 12.86
C GLU A 180 -4.05 -19.14 12.53
N ASP A 181 -5.06 -19.82 11.99
CA ASP A 181 -6.38 -19.22 11.76
C ASP A 181 -7.07 -19.03 13.12
N GLY A 182 -7.09 -17.78 13.60
CA GLY A 182 -7.87 -17.40 14.77
C GLY A 182 -9.35 -17.15 14.40
N PRO A 183 -10.31 -17.35 15.32
CA PRO A 183 -11.67 -16.95 15.06
C PRO A 183 -11.73 -15.43 14.86
N ILE A 184 -12.30 -14.98 13.75
CA ILE A 184 -12.64 -13.55 13.58
C ILE A 184 -13.64 -13.22 14.69
N SER A 185 -13.32 -12.18 15.48
CA SER A 185 -14.19 -11.73 16.56
C SER A 185 -15.59 -11.42 16.01
N LYS A 186 -16.63 -11.83 16.74
CA LYS A 186 -18.00 -11.43 16.40
C LYS A 186 -18.08 -9.90 16.43
N VAL A 187 -18.81 -9.32 15.48
CA VAL A 187 -19.09 -7.89 15.48
C VAL A 187 -19.72 -7.51 16.83
N SER A 188 -19.11 -6.55 17.51
CA SER A 188 -19.55 -6.04 18.79
C SER A 188 -19.51 -4.52 18.75
N THR A 189 -20.48 -3.87 19.39
CA THR A 189 -20.47 -2.44 19.68
C THR A 189 -19.96 -2.15 21.09
N ILE A 190 -19.52 -3.18 21.81
CA ILE A 190 -19.01 -3.11 23.18
C ILE A 190 -17.56 -3.61 23.17
N ALA A 191 -16.67 -2.83 23.78
CA ALA A 191 -15.29 -3.22 24.06
C ALA A 191 -14.99 -3.06 25.56
N GLU A 192 -14.22 -3.99 26.11
CA GLU A 192 -13.80 -3.97 27.51
C GLU A 192 -12.28 -4.05 27.59
N LEU A 193 -11.67 -3.14 28.34
CA LEU A 193 -10.22 -3.09 28.55
C LEU A 193 -9.89 -2.38 29.85
N ASP A 194 -9.04 -2.98 30.68
CA ASP A 194 -8.51 -2.37 31.92
C ASP A 194 -9.58 -1.76 32.85
N GLY A 195 -10.74 -2.42 32.95
CA GLY A 195 -11.87 -1.97 33.77
C GLY A 195 -12.74 -0.87 33.13
N TYR A 196 -12.46 -0.49 31.89
CA TYR A 196 -13.31 0.36 31.10
C TYR A 196 -14.21 -0.45 30.17
N THR A 197 -15.46 -0.04 30.07
CA THR A 197 -16.41 -0.49 29.05
C THR A 197 -16.68 0.66 28.09
N VAL A 198 -16.42 0.45 26.80
CA VAL A 198 -16.73 1.41 25.74
C VAL A 198 -17.92 0.88 24.95
N VAL A 199 -19.00 1.64 24.94
CA VAL A 199 -20.20 1.34 24.15
C VAL A 199 -20.28 2.31 22.99
N TRP A 200 -20.29 1.76 21.78
CA TRP A 200 -20.55 2.48 20.56
C TRP A 200 -22.04 2.43 20.22
N THR A 201 -22.62 3.59 19.88
CA THR A 201 -23.99 3.75 19.40
C THR A 201 -24.06 4.36 17.99
N GLY A 202 -25.09 3.99 17.24
CA GLY A 202 -25.34 4.44 15.87
C GLY A 202 -25.03 3.37 14.82
N ASP A 203 -25.63 3.52 13.64
CA ASP A 203 -25.53 2.53 12.55
C ASP A 203 -24.42 2.89 11.56
N LEU A 204 -23.61 1.92 11.14
CA LEU A 204 -22.71 2.10 10.00
C LEU A 204 -23.42 1.75 8.71
N LEU A 205 -23.46 2.72 7.80
CA LEU A 205 -23.95 2.51 6.45
C LEU A 205 -22.75 2.52 5.51
N ALA A 206 -22.53 1.39 4.84
CA ALA A 206 -21.48 1.28 3.84
C ALA A 206 -21.66 2.35 2.77
N GLY A 207 -20.56 3.01 2.39
CA GLY A 207 -20.56 4.05 1.36
C GLY A 207 -21.10 5.42 1.82
N SER A 208 -21.46 5.59 3.10
CA SER A 208 -21.93 6.87 3.63
C SER A 208 -21.23 7.24 4.93
N ALA A 209 -21.13 8.54 5.21
CA ALA A 209 -20.67 9.01 6.51
C ALA A 209 -21.76 8.79 7.56
N SER A 210 -21.49 7.94 8.54
CA SER A 210 -22.35 7.74 9.72
C SER A 210 -21.85 8.58 10.89
N ARG A 211 -22.78 9.13 11.68
CA ARG A 211 -22.45 9.67 13.00
C ARG A 211 -22.52 8.53 14.00
N ILE A 212 -21.48 8.42 14.82
CA ILE A 212 -21.40 7.46 15.91
C ILE A 212 -21.22 8.17 17.25
N GLY A 213 -21.75 7.58 18.31
CA GLY A 213 -21.51 8.00 19.70
C GLY A 213 -20.63 6.98 20.42
N MET A 214 -19.77 7.43 21.32
CA MET A 214 -19.02 6.57 22.24
C MET A 214 -19.35 6.95 23.67
N HIS A 215 -19.71 5.95 24.47
CA HIS A 215 -19.89 6.08 25.91
C HIS A 215 -18.80 5.27 26.60
N VAL A 216 -18.02 5.94 27.45
CA VAL A 216 -16.97 5.30 28.24
C VAL A 216 -17.48 5.17 29.67
N ILE A 217 -17.44 3.96 30.20
CA ILE A 217 -17.96 3.60 31.52
C ILE A 217 -16.81 2.96 32.30
N ARG A 218 -16.70 3.30 33.58
CA ARG A 218 -15.79 2.65 34.54
C ARG A 218 -16.52 2.50 35.86
N ASP A 219 -16.45 1.32 36.47
CA ASP A 219 -17.12 1.02 37.74
C ASP A 219 -18.62 1.38 37.70
N ASP A 220 -19.29 1.03 36.59
CA ASP A 220 -20.70 1.34 36.27
C ASP A 220 -21.07 2.83 36.19
N LEU A 221 -20.08 3.73 36.20
CA LEU A 221 -20.28 5.18 36.11
C LEU A 221 -19.76 5.74 34.79
N PRO A 222 -20.45 6.72 34.17
CA PRO A 222 -19.95 7.42 32.99
C PRO A 222 -18.65 8.19 33.30
N VAL A 223 -17.66 8.01 32.43
CA VAL A 223 -16.42 8.81 32.46
C VAL A 223 -16.70 10.14 31.75
N THR A 224 -16.48 11.25 32.46
CA THR A 224 -16.84 12.61 31.97
C THR A 224 -15.65 13.56 31.88
N ASP A 225 -14.47 13.12 32.30
CA ASP A 225 -13.25 13.90 32.48
C ASP A 225 -12.14 13.46 31.51
N LEU A 226 -12.51 13.02 30.30
CA LEU A 226 -11.55 12.66 29.27
C LEU A 226 -10.82 13.89 28.74
N ASP A 227 -9.49 13.87 28.83
CA ASP A 227 -8.65 14.88 28.21
C ASP A 227 -8.72 14.82 26.67
N PRO A 228 -8.66 15.97 25.99
CA PRO A 228 -8.50 16.00 24.54
C PRO A 228 -7.15 15.46 24.12
N VAL A 229 -7.13 14.63 23.08
CA VAL A 229 -5.89 14.13 22.45
C VAL A 229 -6.00 14.35 20.94
N LEU A 230 -4.92 14.80 20.29
CA LEU A 230 -4.81 14.96 18.83
C LEU A 230 -5.83 15.97 18.24
N GLY A 231 -6.11 17.04 18.97
CA GLY A 231 -7.05 18.09 18.54
C GLY A 231 -8.54 17.70 18.62
N GLY A 232 -8.88 16.50 19.09
CA GLY A 232 -10.25 16.07 19.35
C GLY A 232 -10.60 16.20 20.83
N ARG A 233 -11.77 16.79 21.14
CA ARG A 233 -12.38 16.69 22.48
C ARG A 233 -12.93 15.27 22.68
N GLY A 234 -12.10 14.30 23.07
CA GLY A 234 -12.54 12.95 23.49
C GLY A 234 -13.45 12.15 22.53
N ILE A 235 -13.69 12.67 21.33
CA ILE A 235 -14.60 12.16 20.30
C ILE A 235 -13.79 12.24 19.02
N TRP A 236 -13.68 11.12 18.32
CA TRP A 236 -13.11 11.01 16.97
C TRP A 236 -13.99 11.78 15.96
N SER A 237 -14.05 13.10 16.07
CA SER A 237 -14.66 13.97 15.08
C SER A 237 -13.60 14.33 14.03
N SER A 238 -13.26 13.36 13.19
CA SER A 238 -12.91 13.66 11.81
C SER A 238 -13.91 12.97 10.91
N CYS A 239 -14.98 13.69 10.56
CA CYS A 239 -15.83 13.34 9.42
C CYS A 239 -14.95 13.28 8.17
N ALA A 240 -14.51 12.10 7.75
CA ALA A 240 -14.13 11.89 6.36
C ALA A 240 -15.44 11.77 5.56
N ARG A 241 -15.83 12.84 4.88
CA ARG A 241 -16.92 12.82 3.90
C ARG A 241 -16.42 12.06 2.69
N VAL A 242 -16.65 10.75 2.64
CA VAL A 242 -16.37 9.94 1.45
C VAL A 242 -17.62 10.00 0.57
N THR A 243 -17.54 10.75 -0.53
CA THR A 243 -18.56 10.77 -1.58
C THR A 243 -18.14 9.83 -2.71
N TRP A 244 -18.95 8.83 -3.02
CA TRP A 244 -18.80 8.00 -4.22
C TRP A 244 -19.77 8.48 -5.32
N PRO A 245 -19.35 8.52 -6.60
CA PRO A 245 -20.27 8.80 -7.70
C PRO A 245 -21.23 7.62 -7.93
N THR A 246 -22.45 7.98 -8.31
CA THR A 246 -23.63 7.11 -8.57
C THR A 246 -23.42 6.08 -9.67
#